data_AF-A0A1Y2LIK5-F1
#
_entry.id   AF-A0A1Y2LIK5-F1
#
_cell.length_a   1.000
_cell.length_b   1.000
_cell.length_c   1.000
_cell.angle_alpha   90.00
_cell.angle_beta   90.00
_cell.angle_gamma   90.00
#
_symmetry.space_group_name_H-M   'P 1'
#
loop_
_entity.id
_entity.type
_entity.pdbx_description
1 polymer ?
#
loop_
_entity_poly.entity_id
_entity_poly.type
_entity_poly.pdbx_seq_one_letter_code
_entity_poly.pdbx_strand_id
1 'polypeptide(L)'
;MKSTVSTELVLFEQQRNAITERNQRESPLLRLAPELRNKIYAYACDHVEFIYFFRDPLNAGCCEIHMKRDGDPLRFVCKQVHHEVRPYANSCQNLTCDTSLYTLTCTDGSVHRDRSLVRSIEITGKGVPKILAASLIKKIRTSFPEAFSIVFQGTEQE
;
A
#
# COMPACT_ATOMS: atom_id res chain seq x y z
N MET A 1 0.26 40.21 -29.31
CA MET A 1 1.10 39.17 -28.68
C MET A 1 0.25 37.96 -28.26
N LYS A 2 -0.26 37.16 -29.21
CA LYS A 2 -1.11 35.97 -28.93
C LYS A 2 -0.60 34.65 -29.57
N SER A 3 0.53 34.67 -30.27
CA SER A 3 0.95 33.57 -31.15
C SER A 3 1.86 32.52 -30.51
N THR A 4 2.54 32.84 -29.40
CA THR A 4 3.59 31.97 -28.84
C THR A 4 3.02 30.83 -27.99
N VAL A 5 1.93 31.09 -27.26
CA VAL A 5 1.28 30.13 -26.35
C VAL A 5 0.71 28.92 -27.10
N SER A 6 0.16 29.13 -28.30
CA SER A 6 -0.42 28.05 -29.10
C SER A 6 0.63 27.08 -29.64
N THR A 7 1.87 27.54 -29.86
CA THR A 7 2.94 26.70 -30.43
C THR A 7 3.55 25.79 -29.37
N GLU A 8 3.74 26.29 -28.14
CA GLU A 8 4.24 25.49 -27.02
C GLU A 8 3.27 24.36 -26.65
N LEU A 9 1.96 24.65 -26.60
CA LEU A 9 0.93 23.65 -26.30
C LEU A 9 0.93 22.50 -27.31
N VAL A 10 1.03 22.80 -28.60
CA VAL A 10 1.08 21.79 -29.67
C VAL A 10 2.32 20.91 -29.54
N LEU A 11 3.49 21.50 -29.22
CA LEU A 11 4.72 20.74 -29.00
C LEU A 11 4.62 19.81 -27.78
N PHE A 12 4.02 20.29 -26.69
CA PHE A 12 3.78 19.46 -25.50
C PHE A 12 2.84 18.28 -25.78
N GLU A 13 1.79 18.49 -26.56
CA GLU A 13 0.86 17.42 -26.95
C GLU A 13 1.54 16.38 -27.85
N GLN A 14 2.34 16.82 -28.83
CA GLN A 14 3.10 15.92 -29.71
C GLN A 14 4.08 15.06 -28.91
N GLN A 15 4.83 15.65 -27.97
CA GLN A 15 5.74 14.90 -27.10
C GLN A 15 4.98 13.89 -26.24
N ARG A 16 3.82 14.25 -25.71
CA ARG A 16 2.99 13.35 -24.88
C ARG A 16 2.47 12.17 -25.69
N ASN A 17 2.07 12.40 -26.94
CA ASN A 17 1.61 11.35 -27.84
C ASN A 17 2.76 10.42 -28.22
N ALA A 18 3.94 10.96 -28.56
CA ALA A 18 5.13 10.16 -28.86
C ALA A 18 5.55 9.26 -27.69
N ILE A 19 5.50 9.77 -26.45
CA ILE A 19 5.76 8.94 -25.24
C ILE A 19 4.72 7.84 -25.10
N THR A 20 3.45 8.13 -25.37
CA THR A 20 2.36 7.15 -25.25
C THR A 20 2.50 6.04 -26.29
N GLU A 21 2.76 6.39 -27.55
CA GLU A 21 3.01 5.44 -28.64
C GLU A 21 4.23 4.57 -28.36
N ARG A 22 5.34 5.18 -27.91
CA ARG A 22 6.54 4.44 -27.52
C ARG A 22 6.24 3.46 -26.40
N ASN A 23 5.56 3.91 -25.34
CA ASN A 23 5.22 3.06 -24.21
C ASN A 23 4.33 1.88 -24.63
N GLN A 24 3.38 2.09 -25.53
CA GLN A 24 2.52 1.03 -26.06
C GLN A 24 3.32 -0.03 -26.85
N ARG A 25 4.29 0.41 -27.65
CA ARG A 25 5.11 -0.50 -28.47
C ARG A 25 6.19 -1.22 -27.67
N GLU A 26 6.80 -0.53 -26.70
CA GLU A 26 8.04 -0.99 -26.07
C GLU A 26 7.83 -1.53 -24.66
N SER A 27 6.77 -1.12 -23.95
CA SER A 27 6.50 -1.64 -22.60
C SER A 27 6.03 -3.10 -22.66
N PRO A 28 6.72 -4.03 -21.98
CA PRO A 28 6.24 -5.40 -21.85
C PRO A 28 4.87 -5.48 -21.17
N LEU A 29 4.61 -4.60 -20.19
CA LEU A 29 3.35 -4.56 -19.44
C LEU A 29 2.19 -4.06 -20.31
N LEU A 30 2.38 -2.99 -21.07
CA LEU A 30 1.29 -2.39 -21.86
C LEU A 30 0.91 -3.20 -23.10
N ARG A 31 1.82 -4.05 -23.59
CA ARG A 31 1.54 -5.00 -24.68
C ARG A 31 0.66 -6.18 -24.25
N LEU A 32 0.51 -6.42 -22.95
CA LEU A 32 -0.38 -7.48 -22.47
C LEU A 32 -1.85 -7.12 -22.72
N ALA A 33 -2.69 -8.14 -22.90
CA ALA A 33 -4.14 -7.94 -22.96
C ALA A 33 -4.65 -7.28 -21.65
N PRO A 34 -5.69 -6.44 -21.71
CA PRO A 34 -6.21 -5.72 -20.54
C PRO A 34 -6.51 -6.62 -19.33
N GLU A 35 -7.01 -7.83 -19.58
CA GLU A 35 -7.36 -8.80 -18.54
C GLU A 35 -6.13 -9.26 -17.75
N LEU A 36 -4.99 -9.43 -18.43
CA LEU A 36 -3.73 -9.81 -17.78
C LEU A 36 -3.17 -8.63 -16.99
N ARG A 37 -3.23 -7.41 -17.52
CA ARG A 37 -2.81 -6.20 -16.79
C ARG A 37 -3.61 -6.03 -15.52
N ASN A 38 -4.93 -6.19 -15.59
CA ASN A 38 -5.83 -6.13 -14.43
C ASN A 38 -5.45 -7.14 -13.34
N LYS A 39 -5.10 -8.37 -13.70
CA LYS A 39 -4.61 -9.38 -12.73
C LYS A 39 -3.29 -8.97 -12.09
N ILE A 40 -2.36 -8.42 -12.88
CA ILE A 40 -1.08 -7.91 -12.36
C ILE A 40 -1.31 -6.74 -11.40
N TYR A 41 -2.18 -5.79 -11.74
CA TYR A 41 -2.49 -4.66 -10.88
C TYR A 41 -3.19 -5.08 -9.59
N ALA A 42 -4.14 -6.01 -9.67
CA ALA A 42 -4.78 -6.58 -8.50
C ALA A 42 -3.74 -7.21 -7.57
N TYR A 43 -2.85 -8.05 -8.10
CA TYR A 43 -1.79 -8.69 -7.32
C TYR A 43 -0.79 -7.68 -6.73
N ALA A 44 -0.30 -6.74 -7.54
CA ALA A 44 0.67 -5.74 -7.08
C ALA A 44 0.09 -4.78 -6.04
N CYS A 45 -1.23 -4.54 -6.04
CA CYS A 45 -1.90 -3.69 -5.06
C CYS A 45 -2.52 -4.46 -3.89
N ASP A 46 -2.34 -5.78 -3.84
CA ASP A 46 -2.99 -6.64 -2.85
C ASP A 46 -2.32 -6.58 -1.46
N HIS A 47 -1.14 -5.96 -1.39
CA HIS A 47 -0.33 -5.88 -0.18
C HIS A 47 -0.17 -4.45 0.31
N VAL A 48 -0.39 -4.28 1.61
CA VAL A 48 -0.06 -3.05 2.35
C VAL A 48 0.77 -3.42 3.56
N GLU A 49 1.93 -2.80 3.65
CA GLU A 49 2.85 -2.88 4.76
C GLU A 49 2.62 -1.67 5.68
N PHE A 50 2.39 -1.91 6.97
CA PHE A 50 2.40 -0.90 8.00
C PHE A 50 3.73 -0.94 8.73
N ILE A 51 4.43 0.18 8.72
CA ILE A 51 5.67 0.38 9.45
C ILE A 51 5.37 1.31 10.62
N TYR A 52 5.65 0.83 11.83
CA TYR A 52 5.43 1.58 13.05
C TYR A 52 6.72 2.18 13.56
N PHE A 53 6.75 3.50 13.69
CA PHE A 53 7.88 4.24 14.25
C PHE A 53 7.50 4.79 15.63
N PHE A 54 8.30 4.47 16.64
CA PHE A 54 8.26 5.13 17.94
C PHE A 54 9.25 6.29 17.92
N ARG A 55 8.75 7.52 18.07
CA ARG A 55 9.63 8.69 18.14
C ARG A 55 10.40 8.76 19.45
N ASP A 56 9.88 8.17 20.52
CA ASP A 56 10.48 8.20 21.86
C ASP A 56 10.02 6.99 22.69
N PRO A 57 10.92 6.10 23.15
CA PRO A 57 10.58 4.98 24.02
C PRO A 57 10.04 5.40 25.40
N LEU A 58 10.33 6.63 25.85
CA LEU A 58 9.97 7.16 27.16
C LEU A 58 8.68 7.98 27.13
N ASN A 59 8.28 8.50 25.97
CA ASN A 59 7.01 9.18 25.75
C ASN A 59 6.08 8.32 24.89
N ALA A 60 5.35 7.43 25.56
CA ALA A 60 4.40 6.48 24.98
C ALA A 60 3.22 7.09 24.17
N GLY A 61 3.24 8.40 23.88
CA GLY A 61 2.16 9.12 23.19
C GLY A 61 2.37 9.33 21.68
N CYS A 62 3.60 9.22 21.16
CA CYS A 62 3.89 9.59 19.77
C CYS A 62 4.38 8.39 18.95
N CYS A 63 3.40 7.64 18.41
CA CYS A 63 3.66 6.66 17.35
C CYS A 63 3.33 7.28 15.98
N GLU A 64 4.25 7.16 15.03
CA GLU A 64 4.01 7.47 13.62
C GLU A 64 3.75 6.17 12.87
N ILE A 65 2.63 6.12 12.16
CA ILE A 65 2.24 4.98 11.34
C ILE A 65 2.54 5.32 9.89
N HIS A 66 3.53 4.65 9.30
CA HIS A 66 3.83 4.77 7.89
C HIS A 66 3.16 3.63 7.14
N MET A 67 2.32 3.97 6.17
CA MET A 67 1.70 2.99 5.28
C MET A 67 2.51 2.94 3.99
N LYS A 68 3.05 1.77 3.67
CA LYS A 68 3.69 1.48 2.40
C LYS A 68 2.81 0.51 1.61
N ARG A 69 2.53 0.85 0.35
CA ARG A 69 1.76 -0.03 -0.54
C ARG A 69 2.65 -0.47 -1.68
N ASP A 70 2.70 -1.77 -1.93
CA ASP A 70 3.56 -2.33 -2.98
C ASP A 70 3.15 -1.87 -4.38
N GLY A 71 1.87 -1.54 -4.57
CA GLY A 71 1.32 -1.06 -5.83
C GLY A 71 1.45 0.46 -6.06
N ASP A 72 1.87 1.24 -5.06
CA ASP A 72 1.96 2.69 -5.21
C ASP A 72 2.99 3.16 -6.27
N PRO A 73 4.18 2.52 -6.42
CA PRO A 73 5.11 2.84 -7.49
C PRO A 73 4.51 2.75 -8.90
N LEU A 74 3.57 1.82 -9.14
CA LEU A 74 2.92 1.66 -10.45
C LEU A 74 2.14 2.90 -10.87
N ARG A 75 1.60 3.67 -9.92
CA ARG A 75 0.85 4.90 -10.21
C ARG A 75 1.71 6.03 -10.76
N PHE A 76 3.03 5.91 -10.64
CA PHE A 76 3.99 6.92 -11.07
C PHE A 76 4.71 6.54 -12.38
N VAL A 77 4.44 5.37 -12.95
CA VAL A 77 5.10 4.89 -14.18
C VAL A 77 4.69 5.74 -15.39
N CYS A 78 3.39 5.81 -15.67
CA CYS A 78 2.84 6.66 -16.73
C CYS A 78 1.35 6.91 -16.50
N LYS A 79 0.78 7.87 -17.25
CA LYS A 79 -0.64 8.24 -17.13
C LYS A 79 -1.59 7.07 -17.34
N GLN A 80 -1.30 6.19 -18.29
CA GLN A 80 -2.15 5.02 -18.56
C GLN A 80 -2.17 4.08 -17.36
N VAL A 81 -0.99 3.64 -16.88
CA VAL A 81 -0.89 2.75 -15.71
C VAL A 81 -1.51 3.40 -14.48
N HIS A 82 -1.34 4.71 -14.29
CA HIS A 82 -1.99 5.45 -13.20
C HIS A 82 -3.51 5.27 -13.20
N HIS A 83 -4.16 5.42 -14.36
CA HIS A 83 -5.60 5.24 -14.48
C HIS A 83 -6.03 3.78 -14.33
N GLU A 84 -5.26 2.83 -14.90
CA GLU A 84 -5.57 1.41 -14.82
C GLU A 84 -5.39 0.84 -13.40
N VAL A 85 -4.43 1.34 -12.62
CA VAL A 85 -4.15 0.90 -11.23
C VAL A 85 -5.12 1.51 -10.22
N ARG A 86 -5.73 2.66 -10.53
CA ARG A 86 -6.59 3.41 -9.61
C ARG A 86 -7.72 2.59 -8.94
N PRO A 87 -8.40 1.64 -9.61
CA PRO A 87 -9.41 0.79 -8.95
C PRO A 87 -8.81 -0.15 -7.90
N TYR A 88 -7.58 -0.61 -8.10
CA TYR A 88 -6.88 -1.59 -7.25
C TYR A 88 -6.15 -0.95 -6.07
N ALA A 89 -5.87 0.36 -6.16
CA ALA A 89 -5.31 1.22 -5.12
C ALA A 89 -5.85 1.01 -3.69
N ASN A 90 -7.10 0.57 -3.60
CA ASN A 90 -7.87 0.47 -2.36
C ASN A 90 -8.40 -0.95 -2.10
N SER A 91 -8.08 -1.94 -2.93
CA SER A 91 -8.64 -3.30 -2.86
C SER A 91 -7.75 -4.31 -2.13
N CYS A 92 -6.91 -3.85 -1.21
CA CYS A 92 -5.92 -4.66 -0.51
C CYS A 92 -6.58 -5.76 0.34
N GLN A 93 -6.20 -7.02 0.14
CA GLN A 93 -6.68 -8.15 0.95
C GLN A 93 -5.69 -8.58 2.03
N ASN A 94 -4.40 -8.28 1.85
CA ASN A 94 -3.33 -8.73 2.75
C ASN A 94 -2.65 -7.54 3.43
N LEU A 95 -2.66 -7.56 4.77
CA LEU A 95 -1.99 -6.55 5.58
C LEU A 95 -0.82 -7.19 6.31
N THR A 96 0.37 -6.60 6.16
CA THR A 96 1.53 -6.95 6.99
C THR A 96 1.90 -5.79 7.88
N CYS A 97 2.21 -6.11 9.11
CA CYS A 97 2.59 -5.16 10.14
C CYS A 97 3.97 -5.54 10.67
N ASP A 98 4.99 -4.72 10.38
CA ASP A 98 6.30 -4.86 11.02
C ASP A 98 6.32 -4.07 12.34
N THR A 99 6.53 -4.78 13.43
CA THR A 99 6.56 -4.25 14.80
C THR A 99 7.95 -4.29 15.40
N SER A 100 8.98 -4.03 14.59
CA SER A 100 10.39 -4.10 14.97
C SER A 100 10.80 -3.30 16.22
N LEU A 101 9.95 -2.44 16.82
CA LEU A 101 10.27 -1.63 18.01
C LEU A 101 9.19 -1.53 19.14
N TYR A 102 8.25 -2.47 19.28
CA TYR A 102 7.29 -2.66 20.40
C TYR A 102 6.08 -1.71 20.61
N THR A 103 4.95 -2.35 20.92
CA THR A 103 3.65 -1.89 21.49
C THR A 103 2.74 -0.99 20.64
N LEU A 104 1.83 -1.66 19.95
CA LEU A 104 0.75 -1.04 19.20
C LEU A 104 -0.49 -0.77 20.05
N THR A 105 -0.72 0.51 20.40
CA THR A 105 -2.05 0.97 20.77
C THR A 105 -2.74 1.57 19.55
N CYS A 106 -3.60 0.78 18.91
CA CYS A 106 -4.48 1.29 17.86
C CYS A 106 -5.50 2.28 18.45
N THR A 107 -5.24 3.58 18.45
CA THR A 107 -6.27 4.59 18.65
C THR A 107 -7.00 4.77 17.32
N ASP A 108 -8.33 4.91 17.40
CA ASP A 108 -9.31 4.86 16.30
C ASP A 108 -9.25 6.08 15.36
N GLY A 109 -8.04 6.46 14.95
CA GLY A 109 -7.76 7.58 14.08
C GLY A 109 -7.34 7.09 12.70
N SER A 110 -8.26 7.14 11.74
CA SER A 110 -7.99 7.29 10.30
C SER A 110 -7.63 6.08 9.43
N VAL A 111 -8.07 4.85 9.77
CA VAL A 111 -8.25 3.81 8.72
C VAL A 111 -9.69 3.90 8.17
N HIS A 112 -9.97 4.94 7.38
CA HIS A 112 -11.24 5.15 6.66
C HIS A 112 -11.37 4.22 5.44
N ARG A 113 -11.22 2.90 5.62
CA ARG A 113 -11.39 1.95 4.51
C ARG A 113 -12.39 0.87 4.85
N ASP A 114 -12.96 0.30 3.80
CA ASP A 114 -13.92 -0.80 3.87
C ASP A 114 -13.27 -2.00 4.55
N ARG A 115 -13.45 -2.07 5.88
CA ARG A 115 -12.83 -3.07 6.76
C ARG A 115 -13.24 -4.50 6.38
N SER A 116 -14.30 -4.65 5.58
CA SER A 116 -14.81 -5.93 5.09
C SER A 116 -13.90 -6.65 4.08
N LEU A 117 -12.95 -5.95 3.47
CA LEU A 117 -12.09 -6.52 2.42
C LEU A 117 -10.79 -7.15 2.95
N VAL A 118 -10.44 -6.89 4.21
CA VAL A 118 -9.21 -7.41 4.82
C VAL A 118 -9.41 -8.88 5.15
N ARG A 119 -8.66 -9.77 4.48
CA ARG A 119 -8.80 -11.23 4.65
C ARG A 119 -7.76 -11.81 5.59
N SER A 120 -6.56 -11.24 5.59
CA SER A 120 -5.44 -11.73 6.40
C SER A 120 -4.67 -10.55 7.01
N ILE A 121 -4.19 -10.76 8.24
CA ILE A 121 -3.31 -9.83 8.94
C ILE A 121 -2.12 -10.63 9.45
N GLU A 122 -0.93 -10.35 8.94
CA GLU A 122 0.30 -10.93 9.43
C GLU A 122 1.05 -9.92 10.30
N ILE A 123 1.41 -10.35 11.51
CA ILE A 123 2.14 -9.55 12.48
C ILE A 123 3.50 -10.20 12.67
N THR A 124 4.54 -9.52 12.22
CA THR A 124 5.92 -9.93 12.45
C THR A 124 6.53 -9.04 13.52
N GLY A 125 7.05 -9.64 14.58
CA GLY A 125 7.63 -8.91 15.70
C GLY A 125 8.79 -9.66 16.31
N LYS A 126 9.97 -9.05 16.31
CA LYS A 126 11.12 -9.59 17.03
C LYS A 126 11.05 -9.15 18.50
N GLY A 127 11.10 -10.10 19.44
CA GLY A 127 11.18 -9.84 20.88
C GLY A 127 9.87 -9.42 21.58
N VAL A 128 8.74 -9.29 20.88
CA VAL A 128 7.47 -8.86 21.50
C VAL A 128 7.03 -9.86 22.59
N PRO A 129 6.79 -9.42 23.85
CA PRO A 129 6.36 -10.31 24.92
C PRO A 129 4.98 -10.90 24.59
N LYS A 130 4.78 -12.20 24.86
CA LYS A 130 3.53 -12.92 24.58
C LYS A 130 2.26 -12.21 25.10
N ILE A 131 2.37 -11.52 26.23
CA ILE A 131 1.27 -10.73 26.84
C ILE A 131 0.87 -9.55 25.95
N LEU A 132 1.83 -8.84 25.37
CA LEU A 132 1.56 -7.71 24.47
C LEU A 132 1.02 -8.20 23.12
N ALA A 133 1.50 -9.34 22.63
CA ALA A 133 0.98 -9.97 21.42
C ALA A 133 -0.51 -10.35 21.58
N ALA A 134 -0.91 -10.93 22.71
CA ALA A 134 -2.32 -11.29 22.96
C ALA A 134 -3.23 -10.05 23.02
N SER A 135 -2.80 -8.97 23.68
CA SER A 135 -3.53 -7.71 23.74
C SER A 135 -3.69 -7.09 22.34
N LEU A 136 -2.63 -7.13 21.53
CA LEU A 136 -2.62 -6.64 20.16
C LEU A 136 -3.57 -7.45 19.27
N ILE A 137 -3.49 -8.78 19.31
CA ILE A 137 -4.39 -9.67 18.55
C ILE A 137 -5.85 -9.39 18.91
N LYS A 138 -6.16 -9.21 20.21
CA LYS A 138 -7.51 -8.87 20.66
C LYS A 138 -7.97 -7.54 20.06
N LYS A 139 -7.11 -6.52 20.09
CA LYS A 139 -7.42 -5.19 19.55
C LYS A 139 -7.62 -5.22 18.03
N ILE A 140 -6.78 -5.96 17.31
CA ILE A 140 -6.89 -6.17 15.87
C ILE A 140 -8.20 -6.88 15.54
N ARG A 141 -8.56 -7.97 16.25
CA ARG A 141 -9.84 -8.65 16.05
C ARG A 141 -11.04 -7.73 16.28
N THR A 142 -10.99 -6.84 17.28
CA THR A 142 -12.06 -5.87 17.49
C THR A 142 -12.13 -4.82 16.39
N SER A 143 -11.00 -4.44 15.79
CA SER A 143 -10.96 -3.46 14.71
C SER A 143 -11.25 -4.05 13.33
N PHE A 144 -10.96 -5.34 13.13
CA PHE A 144 -11.08 -6.10 11.87
C PHE A 144 -11.79 -7.44 12.12
N PRO A 145 -13.10 -7.43 12.40
CA PRO A 145 -13.84 -8.66 12.73
C PRO A 145 -13.90 -9.66 11.56
N GLU A 146 -13.79 -9.18 10.32
CA GLU A 146 -13.84 -9.99 9.09
C GLU A 146 -12.48 -10.61 8.70
N ALA A 147 -11.40 -10.30 9.43
CA ALA A 147 -10.09 -10.90 9.14
C ALA A 147 -10.07 -12.39 9.57
N PHE A 148 -9.91 -13.29 8.60
CA PHE A 148 -10.03 -14.73 8.81
C PHE A 148 -8.75 -15.37 9.38
N SER A 149 -7.60 -14.72 9.20
CA SER A 149 -6.30 -15.23 9.65
C SER A 149 -5.47 -14.12 10.29
N ILE A 150 -5.03 -14.35 11.53
CA ILE A 150 -4.03 -13.54 12.21
C ILE A 150 -2.85 -14.44 12.51
N VAL A 151 -1.73 -14.20 11.84
CA VAL A 151 -0.49 -14.96 12.02
C VAL A 151 0.49 -14.10 12.79
N PHE A 152 1.01 -14.62 13.90
CA PHE A 152 2.05 -13.96 14.68
C PHE A 152 3.34 -14.76 14.54
N GLN A 153 4.35 -14.18 13.87
CA GLN A 153 5.69 -14.77 13.77
C GLN A 153 6.63 -14.01 14.73
N GLY A 154 6.85 -14.60 15.90
CA GLY A 154 7.81 -14.10 16.88
C GLY A 154 9.08 -14.94 16.83
N THR A 155 10.25 -14.31 16.66
CA THR A 155 11.53 -14.95 16.99
C THR A 155 11.79 -14.73 18.47
N GLU A 156 11.70 -15.80 19.27
CA GLU A 156 12.20 -15.79 20.65
C GLU A 156 13.73 -15.55 20.57
N GLN A 157 14.22 -14.48 21.20
CA GLN A 157 15.64 -14.41 21.56
C GLN A 157 15.76 -15.20 22.86
N GLU A 158 16.51 -16.31 22.82
CA GLU A 158 16.98 -17.05 24.00
C GLU A 158 17.84 -16.16 24.91
#